data_AF-A0A158KN18-F1
#
_entry.id   AF-A0A158KN18-F1
#
_cell.length_a   1.000
_cell.length_b   1.000
_cell.length_c   1.000
_cell.angle_alpha   90.00
_cell.angle_beta   90.00
_cell.angle_gamma   90.00
#
_symmetry.space_group_name_H-M   'P 1'
#
loop_
_entity.id
_entity.type
_entity.pdbx_description
1 polymer ?
#
loop_
_entity_poly.entity_id
_entity_poly.type
_entity_poly.pdbx_seq_one_letter_code
_entity_poly.pdbx_strand_id
1 'polypeptide(L)'
;MNATCLDTESAGVRTVLHMSPAVMAAAVLSAQKNNISLREWLDRAVASLIADDHPEGAAPWSVQSADLFAQVASCSPEVLRGRWALLYEHVLLERDLWQHSEPTQAEIEDGALPDAPFIVPSRLRKAWPRLVASVFIL
;
A
#
# COMPACT_ATOMS: atom_id res chain seq x y z
N MET A 1 -3.49 -46.04 13.23
CA MET A 1 -4.00 -44.76 13.77
C MET A 1 -2.79 -44.00 14.29
N ASN A 2 -2.20 -43.13 13.47
CA ASN A 2 -1.05 -42.31 13.87
C ASN A 2 -1.55 -40.87 14.03
N ALA A 3 -1.57 -40.40 15.27
CA ALA A 3 -1.84 -39.01 15.60
C ALA A 3 -0.61 -38.18 15.19
N THR A 4 -0.74 -37.38 14.15
CA THR A 4 0.21 -36.32 13.83
C THR A 4 0.11 -35.27 14.94
N CYS A 5 1.13 -35.27 15.80
CA CYS A 5 1.39 -34.22 16.76
C CYS A 5 1.52 -32.91 15.98
N LEU A 6 0.65 -31.94 16.26
CA LEU A 6 0.75 -30.60 15.69
C LEU A 6 1.96 -29.92 16.34
N ASP A 7 3.00 -29.74 15.55
CA ASP A 7 4.24 -29.05 15.92
C ASP A 7 3.90 -27.59 16.28
N THR A 8 3.90 -27.26 17.57
CA THR A 8 3.57 -25.92 18.10
C THR A 8 4.80 -25.03 18.32
N GLU A 9 5.99 -25.44 17.88
CA GLU A 9 7.25 -24.72 18.16
C GLU A 9 7.52 -23.53 17.21
N SER A 10 6.78 -23.39 16.12
CA SER A 10 6.83 -22.15 15.33
C SER A 10 5.99 -21.08 16.03
N ALA A 11 6.57 -19.92 16.33
CA ALA A 11 5.84 -18.75 16.82
C ALA A 11 4.79 -18.33 15.77
N GLY A 12 3.61 -18.94 15.84
CA GLY A 12 2.55 -18.74 14.88
C GLY A 12 2.08 -17.30 14.96
N VAL A 13 2.36 -16.53 13.91
CA VAL A 13 1.84 -15.18 13.77
C VAL A 13 0.32 -15.28 13.73
N ARG A 14 -0.34 -14.81 14.79
CA ARG A 14 -1.80 -14.79 14.87
C ARG A 14 -2.32 -13.59 14.09
N THR A 15 -2.80 -13.84 12.87
CA THR A 15 -3.45 -12.81 12.07
C THR A 15 -4.89 -12.61 12.55
N VAL A 16 -5.21 -11.40 13.01
CA VAL A 16 -6.60 -11.01 13.34
C VAL A 16 -7.11 -10.14 12.21
N LEU A 17 -8.19 -10.57 11.56
CA LEU A 17 -8.83 -9.85 10.45
C LEU A 17 -10.24 -9.41 10.87
N HIS A 18 -10.50 -8.11 10.81
CA HIS A 18 -11.84 -7.56 10.99
C HIS A 18 -12.51 -7.45 9.62
N MET A 19 -13.61 -8.16 9.42
CA MET A 19 -14.39 -8.16 8.19
C MET A 19 -15.81 -7.69 8.47
N SER A 20 -16.42 -7.01 7.51
CA SER A 20 -17.85 -6.68 7.61
C SER A 20 -18.69 -7.96 7.54
N PRO A 21 -19.91 -7.98 8.12
CA PRO A 21 -20.77 -9.16 8.10
C PRO A 21 -21.09 -9.66 6.68
N ALA A 22 -21.23 -8.74 5.72
CA ALA A 22 -21.48 -9.08 4.32
C ALA A 22 -20.29 -9.81 3.68
N VAL A 23 -19.06 -9.36 3.95
CA VAL A 23 -17.84 -9.99 3.44
C VAL A 23 -17.64 -11.36 4.06
N MET A 24 -17.91 -11.52 5.37
CA MET A 24 -17.85 -12.82 6.04
C MET A 24 -18.81 -13.83 5.43
N ALA A 25 -20.07 -13.43 5.18
CA ALA A 25 -21.06 -14.31 4.57
C ALA A 25 -20.64 -14.76 3.16
N ALA A 26 -20.16 -13.83 2.33
CA ALA A 26 -19.66 -14.15 0.99
C ALA A 26 -18.44 -15.10 1.05
N ALA A 27 -17.51 -14.87 1.97
CA ALA A 27 -16.32 -15.70 2.16
C ALA A 27 -16.69 -17.13 2.56
N VAL A 28 -17.63 -17.30 3.51
CA VAL A 28 -18.10 -18.62 3.96
C VAL A 28 -18.79 -19.37 2.82
N LEU A 29 -19.68 -18.72 2.08
CA LEU A 29 -20.37 -19.34 0.94
C LEU A 29 -19.39 -19.76 -0.15
N SER A 30 -18.38 -18.93 -0.42
CA SER A 30 -17.33 -19.25 -1.39
C SER A 30 -16.44 -20.40 -0.92
N ALA A 31 -16.06 -20.44 0.36
CA ALA A 31 -15.26 -21.53 0.92
C ALA A 31 -16.03 -22.87 0.83
N GLN A 32 -17.32 -22.85 1.18
CA GLN A 32 -18.21 -24.03 1.06
C GLN A 32 -18.35 -24.51 -0.38
N LYS A 33 -18.53 -23.60 -1.35
CA LYS A 33 -18.62 -23.96 -2.77
C LYS A 33 -17.36 -24.66 -3.29
N ASN A 34 -16.20 -24.29 -2.75
CA ASN A 34 -14.91 -24.87 -3.13
C ASN A 34 -14.49 -26.03 -2.21
N ASN A 35 -15.35 -26.42 -1.27
CA ASN A 35 -15.13 -27.50 -0.31
C ASN A 35 -13.81 -27.37 0.47
N ILE A 36 -13.45 -26.13 0.84
CA ILE A 36 -12.28 -25.80 1.63
C ILE A 36 -12.68 -25.07 2.92
N SER A 37 -11.79 -25.07 3.92
CA SER A 37 -12.03 -24.29 5.13
C SER A 37 -11.98 -22.78 4.86
N LEU A 38 -12.67 -21.99 5.70
CA LEU A 38 -12.61 -20.53 5.61
C LEU A 38 -11.17 -20.00 5.74
N ARG A 39 -10.35 -20.65 6.57
CA ARG A 39 -8.94 -20.31 6.73
C ARG A 39 -8.16 -20.52 5.44
N GLU A 40 -8.28 -21.69 4.82
CA GLU A 40 -7.61 -21.97 3.54
C GLU A 40 -8.13 -21.07 2.41
N TRP A 41 -9.42 -20.73 2.42
CA TRP A 41 -9.98 -19.78 1.47
C TRP A 41 -9.36 -18.40 1.65
N LEU A 42 -9.24 -17.91 2.89
CA LEU A 42 -8.58 -16.64 3.19
C LEU A 42 -7.10 -16.67 2.80
N ASP A 43 -6.38 -17.73 3.17
CA ASP A 43 -4.97 -17.90 2.81
C ASP A 43 -4.79 -17.91 1.29
N ARG A 44 -5.68 -18.55 0.54
CA ARG A 44 -5.66 -18.53 -0.94
C ARG A 44 -6.01 -17.18 -1.53
N ALA A 45 -7.01 -16.47 -0.98
CA ALA A 45 -7.41 -15.15 -1.46
C ALA A 45 -6.30 -14.11 -1.23
N VAL A 46 -5.67 -14.16 -0.05
CA VAL A 46 -4.51 -13.34 0.28
C VAL A 46 -3.32 -13.73 -0.58
N ALA A 47 -3.04 -15.02 -0.72
CA ALA A 47 -1.96 -15.50 -1.57
C ALA A 47 -2.17 -15.14 -3.04
N SER A 48 -3.39 -15.21 -3.59
CA SER A 48 -3.65 -14.81 -4.97
C SER A 48 -3.47 -13.31 -5.18
N LEU A 49 -3.83 -12.48 -4.21
CA LEU A 49 -3.62 -11.03 -4.25
C LEU A 49 -2.13 -10.65 -4.12
N ILE A 50 -1.33 -11.49 -3.46
CA ILE A 50 0.12 -11.28 -3.28
C ILE A 50 0.92 -11.91 -4.43
N ALA A 51 0.48 -13.06 -4.94
CA ALA A 51 1.15 -13.86 -5.98
C ALA A 51 0.78 -13.42 -7.40
N ASP A 52 -0.18 -12.52 -7.56
CA ASP A 52 -0.34 -11.73 -8.78
C ASP A 52 0.88 -10.80 -8.92
N ASP A 53 2.01 -11.39 -9.34
CA ASP A 53 3.06 -10.73 -10.11
C ASP A 53 2.37 -10.17 -11.36
N HIS A 54 1.82 -8.96 -11.24
CA HIS A 54 1.15 -8.27 -12.34
C HIS A 54 2.11 -8.17 -13.53
N PRO A 55 1.83 -8.85 -14.66
CA PRO A 55 2.64 -8.68 -15.86
C PRO A 55 2.45 -7.28 -16.49
N GLU A 56 1.48 -6.50 -16.02
CA GLU A 56 1.26 -5.12 -16.47
C GLU A 56 0.85 -4.21 -15.28
N GLY A 57 1.84 -3.59 -14.64
CA GLY A 57 1.65 -2.55 -13.64
C GLY A 57 1.62 -3.06 -12.21
N ALA A 58 2.60 -2.65 -11.40
CA ALA A 58 2.67 -3.04 -10.01
C ALA A 58 1.38 -2.64 -9.27
N ALA A 59 0.82 -3.57 -8.49
CA ALA A 59 -0.43 -3.34 -7.77
C ALA A 59 -0.33 -2.05 -6.91
N PRO A 60 -1.41 -1.29 -6.70
CA PRO A 60 -1.34 0.01 -6.03
C PRO A 60 -0.70 -0.03 -4.63
N TRP A 61 -0.83 -1.16 -3.93
CA TRP A 61 -0.25 -1.40 -2.61
C TRP A 61 1.23 -1.83 -2.63
N SER A 62 1.83 -2.01 -3.81
CA SER A 62 3.23 -2.41 -3.93
C SER A 62 4.18 -1.28 -3.54
N VAL A 63 5.39 -1.66 -3.12
CA VAL A 63 6.48 -0.71 -2.81
C VAL A 63 6.94 0.03 -4.06
N GLN A 64 6.97 -0.66 -5.22
CA GLN A 64 7.36 -0.05 -6.49
C GLN A 64 6.36 1.04 -6.92
N SER A 65 5.07 0.83 -6.68
CA SER A 65 4.03 1.83 -6.93
C SER A 65 4.19 3.06 -6.03
N ALA A 66 4.65 2.87 -4.78
CA ALA A 66 4.95 3.99 -3.89
C ALA A 66 6.10 4.85 -4.43
N ASP A 67 7.19 4.21 -4.85
CA ASP A 67 8.37 4.92 -5.39
C ASP A 67 8.03 5.63 -6.73
N LEU A 68 7.31 4.96 -7.64
CA LEU A 68 6.84 5.56 -8.89
C LEU A 68 5.88 6.73 -8.63
N PHE A 69 4.96 6.57 -7.68
CA PHE A 69 4.05 7.63 -7.27
C PHE A 69 4.81 8.84 -6.73
N ALA A 70 5.79 8.65 -5.84
CA ALA A 70 6.59 9.75 -5.29
C ALA A 70 7.27 10.56 -6.40
N GLN A 71 7.81 9.87 -7.41
CA GLN A 71 8.47 10.52 -8.55
C GLN A 71 7.48 11.31 -9.41
N VAL A 72 6.36 10.70 -9.80
CA VAL A 72 5.34 11.37 -10.62
C VAL A 72 4.69 12.53 -9.86
N ALA A 73 4.34 12.33 -8.59
CA ALA A 73 3.71 13.34 -7.76
C ALA A 73 4.62 14.54 -7.44
N SER A 74 5.95 14.34 -7.43
CA SER A 74 6.91 15.43 -7.22
C SER A 74 7.25 16.18 -8.50
N CYS A 75 7.22 15.53 -9.67
CA CYS A 75 7.65 16.13 -10.93
C CYS A 75 6.50 16.57 -11.85
N SER A 76 5.37 15.85 -11.84
CA SER A 76 4.25 16.05 -12.77
C SER A 76 2.92 15.56 -12.17
N PRO A 77 2.46 16.17 -11.05
CA PRO A 77 1.25 15.75 -10.36
C PRO A 77 -0.02 15.83 -11.25
N GLU A 78 -0.03 16.70 -12.25
CA GLU A 78 -1.13 16.85 -13.23
C GLU A 78 -1.39 15.59 -14.08
N VAL A 79 -0.42 14.67 -14.14
CA VAL A 79 -0.55 13.40 -14.85
C VAL A 79 -1.35 12.38 -14.03
N LEU A 80 -1.43 12.57 -12.70
CA LEU A 80 -2.21 11.70 -11.83
C LEU A 80 -3.70 11.87 -12.11
N ARG A 81 -4.41 10.75 -12.27
CA ARG A 81 -5.85 10.74 -12.59
C ARG A 81 -6.64 9.78 -11.70
N GLY A 82 -7.93 10.09 -11.53
CA GLY A 82 -8.86 9.25 -10.79
C GLY A 82 -8.41 9.04 -9.35
N ARG A 83 -8.33 7.76 -8.93
CA ARG A 83 -7.92 7.39 -7.55
C ARG A 83 -6.50 7.83 -7.21
N TRP A 84 -5.60 7.93 -8.19
CA TRP A 84 -4.23 8.41 -7.96
C TRP A 84 -4.17 9.91 -7.70
N ALA A 85 -5.04 10.69 -8.35
CA ALA A 85 -5.18 12.11 -8.03
C ALA A 85 -5.73 12.31 -6.62
N LEU A 86 -6.74 11.50 -6.23
CA LEU A 86 -7.29 11.53 -4.87
C LEU A 86 -6.23 11.14 -3.82
N LEU A 87 -5.39 10.14 -4.11
CA LEU A 87 -4.27 9.77 -3.25
C LEU A 87 -3.28 10.93 -3.08
N TYR A 88 -3.02 11.69 -4.13
CA TYR A 88 -2.18 12.87 -4.07
C TYR A 88 -2.75 13.97 -3.18
N GLU A 89 -4.06 14.23 -3.26
CA GLU A 89 -4.73 15.16 -2.33
C GLU A 89 -4.54 14.75 -0.86
N HIS A 90 -4.60 13.45 -0.56
CA HIS A 90 -4.33 12.95 0.80
C HIS A 90 -2.87 13.16 1.20
N VAL A 91 -1.93 12.96 0.29
CA VAL A 91 -0.49 13.19 0.52
C VAL A 91 -0.17 14.68 0.74
N LEU A 92 -0.89 15.59 0.07
CA LEU A 92 -0.75 17.04 0.29
C LEU A 92 -1.09 17.46 1.72
N LEU A 93 -2.00 16.74 2.39
CA LEU A 93 -2.37 17.01 3.78
C LEU A 93 -1.29 16.58 4.78
N GLU A 94 -0.40 15.66 4.40
CA GLU A 94 0.62 15.09 5.28
C GLU A 94 1.97 15.76 5.09
N ARG A 95 2.15 16.91 5.77
CA ARG A 95 3.38 17.73 5.69
C ARG A 95 4.67 16.97 5.98
N ASP A 96 4.61 15.95 6.83
CA ASP A 96 5.78 15.15 7.21
C ASP A 96 6.35 14.32 6.04
N LEU A 97 5.56 14.09 4.99
CA LEU A 97 6.00 13.36 3.79
C LEU A 97 6.88 14.21 2.86
N TRP A 98 6.85 15.54 3.03
CA TRP A 98 7.52 16.48 2.15
C TRP A 98 8.87 16.91 2.72
N GLN A 99 9.83 17.14 1.82
CA GLN A 99 11.10 17.79 2.12
C GLN A 99 11.18 19.10 1.35
N HIS A 100 11.50 20.15 2.09
CA HIS A 100 11.80 21.47 1.53
C HIS A 100 13.32 21.57 1.50
N SER A 101 13.91 21.82 0.33
CA SER A 101 15.31 22.20 0.25
C SER A 101 15.42 23.65 0.70
N GLU A 102 16.12 23.89 1.80
CA GLU A 102 16.50 25.25 2.17
C GLU A 102 17.62 25.69 1.21
N PRO A 103 17.45 26.81 0.48
CA PRO A 103 18.48 27.27 -0.43
C PRO A 103 19.74 27.61 0.37
N THR A 104 20.90 27.19 -0.15
CA THR A 104 22.18 27.56 0.46
C THR A 104 22.46 29.05 0.25
N GLN A 105 23.21 29.67 1.17
CA GLN A 105 23.50 31.10 1.12
C GLN A 105 24.11 31.55 -0.22
N ALA A 106 24.91 30.68 -0.86
CA ALA A 106 25.47 30.92 -2.19
C ALA A 106 24.41 30.93 -3.31
N GLU A 107 23.41 30.06 -3.24
CA GLU A 107 22.31 30.00 -4.22
C GLU A 107 21.37 31.22 -4.10
N ILE A 108 21.21 31.74 -2.89
CA ILE A 108 20.45 32.99 -2.64
C ILE A 108 21.18 34.19 -3.26
N GLU A 109 22.51 34.24 -3.13
CA GLU A 109 23.35 35.31 -3.70
C GLU A 109 23.39 35.27 -5.23
N ASP A 110 23.30 34.07 -5.84
CA ASP A 110 23.27 33.86 -7.29
C ASP A 110 21.84 33.99 -7.89
N GLY A 111 20.84 34.27 -7.05
CA GLY A 111 19.45 34.46 -7.47
C GLY A 111 18.73 33.18 -7.91
N ALA A 112 19.22 32.01 -7.49
CA ALA A 112 18.57 30.74 -7.78
C ALA A 112 17.22 30.64 -7.05
N LEU A 113 16.20 30.17 -7.77
CA LEU A 113 14.89 29.93 -7.18
C LEU A 113 14.98 28.71 -6.25
N PRO A 114 14.33 28.74 -5.07
CA PRO A 114 14.29 27.58 -4.19
C PRO A 114 13.60 26.41 -4.91
N ASP A 115 14.18 25.22 -4.75
CA ASP A 115 13.62 23.99 -5.33
C ASP A 115 12.19 23.75 -4.83
N ALA A 116 11.34 23.25 -5.72
CA ALA A 116 10.00 22.83 -5.35
C ALA A 116 10.06 21.69 -4.31
N PRO A 117 9.15 21.68 -3.32
CA PRO A 117 9.12 20.62 -2.32
C PRO A 117 8.86 19.27 -2.99
N PHE A 118 9.57 18.23 -2.55
CA PHE A 118 9.45 16.89 -3.09
C PHE A 118 9.06 15.88 -2.01
N ILE A 119 8.44 14.78 -2.43
CA ILE A 119 8.02 13.71 -1.52
C ILE A 119 9.22 12.83 -1.19
N VAL A 120 9.46 12.58 0.10
CA VAL A 120 10.54 11.71 0.56
C VAL A 120 10.12 10.24 0.42
N PRO A 121 10.72 9.43 -0.47
CA PRO A 121 10.24 8.08 -0.75
C PRO A 121 10.24 7.17 0.48
N SER A 122 11.25 7.29 1.36
CA SER A 122 11.34 6.49 2.58
C SER A 122 10.23 6.79 3.59
N ARG A 123 9.74 8.04 3.64
CA ARG A 123 8.60 8.44 4.49
C ARG A 123 7.29 8.00 3.87
N LEU A 124 7.17 8.18 2.54
CA LEU A 124 6.00 7.72 1.80
C LEU A 124 5.80 6.22 1.95
N ARG A 125 6.83 5.39 1.78
CA ARG A 125 6.74 3.92 1.95
C ARG A 125 6.19 3.50 3.31
N LYS A 126 6.53 4.23 4.37
CA LYS A 126 6.02 3.95 5.73
C LYS A 126 4.53 4.29 5.85
N ALA A 127 4.08 5.38 5.24
CA ALA A 127 2.68 5.80 5.23
C ALA A 127 1.84 5.08 4.15
N TRP A 128 2.49 4.45 3.17
CA TRP A 128 1.88 3.91 1.96
C TRP A 128 0.71 2.95 2.20
N PRO A 129 0.83 1.94 3.09
CA PRO A 129 -0.27 1.00 3.31
C PRO A 129 -1.55 1.69 3.81
N ARG A 130 -1.40 2.70 4.69
CA ARG A 130 -2.53 3.47 5.22
C ARG A 130 -3.14 4.36 4.14
N LEU A 131 -2.30 5.06 3.37
CA LEU A 131 -2.73 5.95 2.30
C LEU A 131 -3.49 5.19 1.20
N VAL A 132 -2.93 4.09 0.71
CA VAL A 132 -3.57 3.26 -0.30
C VAL A 132 -4.87 2.65 0.23
N ALA A 133 -4.90 2.17 1.47
CA ALA A 133 -6.12 1.65 2.08
C ALA A 133 -7.25 2.71 2.11
N SER A 134 -6.91 3.97 2.40
CA SER A 134 -7.92 5.04 2.47
C SER A 134 -8.56 5.40 1.12
N VAL A 135 -7.93 5.04 0.00
CA VAL A 135 -8.35 5.45 -1.35
C VAL A 135 -8.79 4.29 -2.23
N PHE A 136 -8.22 3.10 -2.05
CA PHE A 136 -8.44 1.94 -2.92
C PHE A 136 -9.26 0.82 -2.29
N ILE A 137 -9.39 0.79 -0.96
CA ILE A 137 -10.10 -0.28 -0.22
C ILE A 137 -11.48 0.21 0.28
N LEU A 138 -11.68 1.52 0.41
CA LEU A 138 -13.00 2.15 0.61
C LEU A 138 -13.76 2.28 -0.71
#